data_AF-A0A3B4THW4-F1
#
_entry.id   AF-A0A3B4THW4-F1
#
_cell.length_a   1.000
_cell.length_b   1.000
_cell.length_c   1.000
_cell.angle_alpha   90.00
_cell.angle_beta   90.00
_cell.angle_gamma   90.00
#
_symmetry.space_group_name_H-M   'P 1'
#
loop_
_entity.id
_entity.type
_entity.pdbx_description
1 polymer ?
#
loop_
_entity_poly.entity_id
_entity_poly.type
_entity_poly.pdbx_seq_one_letter_code
_entity_poly.pdbx_strand_id
1 'polypeptide(L)'
;MVLLKNLHPPTEGVRHEQAETTAVMDGQRLGCGTLYVAETRLSWFDGSGMGFSLEYPTISLHAISRDISTYPQEHLYVMVNGKLSDENEAEMAEKAAGDEEDDDDDGTITEIRFVPGDKAALESMFSAMCECQALHPDPEDDDSDNDFEGEEYDVEEADPEHGHADIPTFYTCDEGLSALTQEGQATLERLEGMLAQSVAQQYHMAGVRTEESKAEFEDGMEVDAAAMEAGQFEDADVEH
;
A
#
# COMPACT_ATOMS: atom_id res chain seq x y z
N MET A 1 16.27 -11.95 -16.46
CA MET A 1 15.48 -13.17 -16.69
C MET A 1 15.08 -13.69 -15.32
N VAL A 2 13.79 -13.88 -15.05
CA VAL A 2 13.31 -14.43 -13.77
C VAL A 2 13.58 -15.92 -13.71
N LEU A 3 14.26 -16.40 -12.66
CA LEU A 3 14.59 -17.81 -12.48
C LEU A 3 13.50 -18.50 -11.64
N LEU A 4 12.71 -19.36 -12.29
CA LEU A 4 11.85 -20.28 -11.57
C LEU A 4 12.66 -21.51 -11.15
N LYS A 5 12.60 -21.86 -9.87
CA LYS A 5 13.26 -23.04 -9.29
C LYS A 5 12.28 -24.21 -9.27
N ASN A 6 12.81 -25.43 -9.36
CA ASN A 6 12.02 -26.63 -9.16
C ASN A 6 11.84 -26.83 -7.64
N LEU A 7 10.66 -26.49 -7.14
CA LEU A 7 10.34 -26.48 -5.72
C LEU A 7 9.11 -27.35 -5.47
N HIS A 8 8.98 -27.85 -4.25
CA HIS A 8 7.79 -28.58 -3.83
C HIS A 8 6.82 -27.61 -3.13
N PRO A 9 5.51 -27.68 -3.41
CA PRO A 9 4.52 -26.91 -2.67
C PRO A 9 4.63 -27.21 -1.17
N PRO A 10 4.49 -26.18 -0.31
CA PRO A 10 4.53 -26.39 1.14
C PRO A 10 3.36 -27.29 1.57
N THR A 11 3.65 -28.31 2.38
CA THR A 11 2.62 -29.25 2.90
C THR A 11 2.23 -28.97 4.35
N GLU A 12 2.98 -28.11 5.04
CA GLU A 12 2.79 -27.77 6.45
C GLU A 12 2.65 -26.26 6.61
N GLY A 13 1.88 -25.82 7.60
CA GLY A 13 1.71 -24.39 7.90
C GLY A 13 1.00 -23.58 6.82
N VAL A 14 0.35 -24.20 5.83
CA VAL A 14 -0.38 -23.48 4.78
C VAL A 14 -1.62 -22.81 5.39
N ARG A 15 -1.66 -21.47 5.33
CA ARG A 15 -2.78 -20.64 5.78
C ARG A 15 -3.78 -20.37 4.67
N HIS A 16 -3.29 -20.20 3.45
CA HIS A 16 -4.13 -19.94 2.29
C HIS A 16 -3.51 -20.53 1.02
N GLU A 17 -4.36 -21.12 0.18
CA GLU A 17 -4.01 -21.62 -1.15
C GLU A 17 -4.96 -20.99 -2.16
N GLN A 18 -4.40 -20.30 -3.16
CA GLN A 18 -5.15 -19.65 -4.22
C GLN A 18 -4.69 -20.12 -5.59
N ALA A 19 -5.49 -21.02 -6.18
CA ALA A 19 -5.32 -21.45 -7.56
C ALA A 19 -5.68 -20.32 -8.54
N GLU A 20 -5.31 -20.52 -9.80
CA GLU A 20 -5.61 -19.59 -10.91
C GLU A 20 -5.07 -18.16 -10.66
N THR A 21 -3.91 -18.06 -10.02
CA THR A 21 -3.23 -16.81 -9.73
C THR A 21 -2.15 -16.56 -10.75
N THR A 22 -2.27 -15.46 -11.51
CA THR A 22 -1.20 -15.02 -12.41
C THR A 22 -0.13 -14.25 -11.62
N ALA A 23 1.13 -14.67 -11.70
CA ALA A 23 2.25 -13.91 -11.16
C ALA A 23 2.90 -13.03 -12.24
N VAL A 24 3.19 -11.79 -11.89
CA VAL A 24 3.97 -10.84 -12.70
C VAL A 24 5.11 -10.30 -11.83
N MET A 25 6.35 -10.49 -12.25
CA MET A 25 7.55 -10.07 -11.52
C MET A 25 8.33 -9.08 -12.37
N ASP A 26 8.61 -7.89 -11.84
CA ASP A 26 9.28 -6.77 -12.54
C ASP A 26 8.67 -6.46 -13.92
N GLY A 27 7.35 -6.54 -14.00
CA GLY A 27 6.58 -6.37 -15.25
C GLY A 27 6.61 -7.58 -16.19
N GLN A 28 7.43 -8.60 -15.93
CA GLN A 28 7.44 -9.86 -16.69
C GLN A 28 6.35 -10.80 -16.17
N ARG A 29 5.37 -11.11 -17.02
CA ARG A 29 4.32 -12.09 -16.70
C ARG A 29 4.89 -13.50 -16.72
N LEU A 30 4.82 -14.20 -15.58
CA LEU A 30 5.35 -15.55 -15.40
C LEU A 30 4.36 -16.63 -15.85
N GLY A 31 3.06 -16.37 -15.70
CA GLY A 31 2.01 -17.32 -16.11
C GLY A 31 0.91 -17.41 -15.06
N CYS A 32 -0.04 -18.33 -15.29
CA CYS A 32 -1.09 -18.68 -14.33
C CYS A 32 -0.64 -19.88 -13.50
N GLY A 33 -0.86 -19.84 -12.20
CA GLY A 33 -0.35 -20.82 -11.26
C GLY A 33 -1.12 -20.84 -9.94
N THR A 34 -0.52 -21.43 -8.92
CA THR A 34 -1.09 -21.49 -7.57
C THR A 34 -0.20 -20.74 -6.59
N LEU A 35 -0.80 -19.81 -5.83
CA LEU A 35 -0.16 -19.12 -4.72
C LEU A 35 -0.42 -19.88 -3.42
N TYR A 36 0.63 -20.07 -2.62
CA TYR A 36 0.60 -20.66 -1.29
C TYR A 36 1.11 -19.64 -0.28
N VAL A 37 0.24 -19.23 0.63
CA VAL A 37 0.60 -18.45 1.81
C VAL A 37 0.77 -19.43 2.96
N ALA A 38 2.01 -19.74 3.32
CA ALA A 38 2.34 -20.59 4.46
C ALA A 38 2.97 -19.75 5.58
N GLU A 39 2.96 -20.27 6.80
CA GLU A 39 3.55 -19.59 7.96
C GLU A 39 5.01 -19.20 7.74
N THR A 40 5.80 -20.03 7.07
CA THR A 40 7.25 -19.81 6.92
C THR A 40 7.63 -19.00 5.69
N ARG A 41 6.88 -19.16 4.59
CA ARG A 41 7.21 -18.60 3.27
C ARG A 41 5.97 -18.35 2.43
N LEU A 42 6.03 -17.34 1.57
CA LEU A 42 5.08 -17.15 0.46
C LEU A 42 5.64 -17.86 -0.78
N SER A 43 4.87 -18.71 -1.45
CA SER A 43 5.36 -19.45 -2.62
C SER A 43 4.36 -19.43 -3.77
N TRP A 44 4.84 -19.34 -5.01
CA TRP A 44 4.01 -19.44 -6.21
C TRP A 44 4.57 -20.45 -7.20
N PHE A 45 3.69 -21.24 -7.82
CA PHE A 45 4.05 -22.30 -8.76
C PHE A 45 3.22 -22.25 -10.04
N ASP A 46 3.85 -22.43 -11.20
CA ASP A 46 3.23 -22.36 -12.53
C ASP A 46 2.42 -23.61 -12.95
N GLY A 47 2.26 -24.58 -12.05
CA GLY A 47 1.61 -25.86 -12.31
C GLY A 47 2.48 -26.93 -12.96
N SER A 48 3.68 -26.58 -13.47
CA SER A 48 4.69 -27.53 -13.94
C SER A 48 5.64 -28.01 -12.83
N GLY A 49 5.50 -27.42 -11.63
CA GLY A 49 6.41 -27.61 -10.49
C GLY A 49 7.53 -26.57 -10.42
N MET A 50 7.56 -25.63 -11.36
CA MET A 50 8.47 -24.50 -11.33
C MET A 50 7.82 -23.34 -10.58
N GLY A 51 8.59 -22.68 -9.73
CA GLY A 51 8.08 -21.62 -8.88
C GLY A 51 9.17 -20.82 -8.20
N PHE A 52 8.76 -19.92 -7.31
CA PHE A 52 9.65 -19.21 -6.41
C PHE A 52 9.02 -19.13 -5.03
N SER A 53 9.86 -18.93 -4.01
CA SER A 53 9.45 -18.76 -2.62
C SER A 53 10.14 -17.55 -2.02
N LEU A 54 9.39 -16.77 -1.25
CA LEU A 54 9.84 -15.57 -0.54
C LEU A 54 9.77 -15.83 0.96
N GLU A 55 10.76 -15.32 1.70
CA GLU A 55 10.73 -15.30 3.16
C GLU A 55 10.04 -14.03 3.62
N TYR A 56 9.23 -14.08 4.69
CA TYR A 56 8.52 -12.89 5.18
C TYR A 56 9.44 -11.71 5.54
N PRO A 57 10.61 -11.90 6.17
CA PRO A 57 11.53 -10.79 6.43
C PRO A 57 12.02 -10.07 5.15
N THR A 58 12.01 -10.75 4.00
CA THR A 58 12.41 -10.11 2.72
C THR A 58 11.30 -9.26 2.11
N ILE A 59 10.05 -9.43 2.55
CA ILE A 59 8.90 -8.69 2.04
C ILE A 59 8.84 -7.33 2.73
N SER A 60 9.18 -6.26 2.00
CA SER A 60 9.14 -4.89 2.52
C SER A 60 7.71 -4.40 2.73
N LEU A 61 6.80 -4.72 1.79
CA LEU A 61 5.38 -4.43 1.95
C LEU A 61 4.49 -5.30 1.06
N HIS A 62 3.23 -5.45 1.47
CA HIS A 62 2.19 -6.06 0.66
C HIS A 62 0.89 -5.25 0.75
N ALA A 63 0.16 -5.14 -0.37
CA ALA A 63 -1.06 -4.34 -0.45
C ALA A 63 -2.01 -4.85 -1.54
N ILE A 64 -3.32 -4.65 -1.34
CA ILE A 64 -4.31 -4.88 -2.40
C ILE A 64 -4.40 -3.64 -3.27
N SER A 65 -4.10 -3.78 -4.57
CA SER A 65 -4.34 -2.75 -5.57
C SER A 65 -5.61 -3.05 -6.36
N ARG A 66 -6.59 -2.15 -6.27
CA ARG A 66 -7.88 -2.24 -6.98
C ARG A 66 -8.02 -1.18 -8.09
N ASP A 67 -7.00 -0.35 -8.27
CA ASP A 67 -7.04 0.76 -9.21
C ASP A 67 -6.81 0.27 -10.66
N ILE A 68 -7.92 0.07 -11.36
CA ILE A 68 -7.93 -0.35 -12.77
C ILE A 68 -7.35 0.70 -13.73
N SER A 69 -7.20 1.95 -13.29
CA SER A 69 -6.60 3.01 -14.12
C SER A 69 -5.06 2.91 -14.18
N THR A 70 -4.45 2.46 -13.07
CA THR A 70 -3.00 2.26 -12.97
C THR A 70 -2.58 0.87 -13.46
N TYR A 71 -3.38 -0.17 -13.20
CA TYR A 71 -3.12 -1.52 -13.69
C TYR A 71 -4.44 -2.24 -14.00
N PRO A 72 -4.60 -2.89 -15.16
CA PRO A 72 -5.92 -3.30 -15.68
C PRO A 72 -6.69 -4.35 -14.86
N GLN A 73 -6.08 -4.94 -13.82
CA GLN A 73 -6.68 -6.01 -13.00
C GLN A 73 -6.41 -5.78 -11.51
N GLU A 74 -7.39 -6.08 -10.67
CA GLU A 74 -7.20 -6.07 -9.21
C GLU A 74 -6.16 -7.14 -8.82
N HIS A 75 -5.20 -6.80 -7.98
CA HIS A 75 -4.08 -7.68 -7.66
C HIS A 75 -3.53 -7.44 -6.25
N LEU A 76 -2.87 -8.46 -5.71
CA LEU A 76 -2.04 -8.33 -4.53
C LEU A 76 -0.63 -7.91 -4.99
N TYR A 77 -0.21 -6.72 -4.59
CA TYR A 77 1.11 -6.17 -4.82
C TYR A 77 2.02 -6.53 -3.65
N VAL A 78 3.23 -6.99 -3.95
CA VAL A 78 4.26 -7.37 -3.00
C VAL A 78 5.58 -6.75 -3.45
N MET A 79 6.23 -6.04 -2.54
CA MET A 79 7.57 -5.49 -2.71
C MET A 79 8.55 -6.31 -1.88
N VAL A 80 9.67 -6.70 -2.48
CA VAL A 80 10.70 -7.52 -1.83
C VAL A 80 12.03 -6.76 -1.88
N ASN A 81 12.74 -6.75 -0.75
CA ASN A 81 14.11 -6.26 -0.66
C ASN A 81 15.06 -7.30 -1.25
N GLY A 82 15.90 -6.88 -2.19
CA GLY A 82 16.87 -7.73 -2.90
C GLY A 82 16.40 -8.20 -4.27
N LYS A 83 17.35 -8.67 -5.08
CA LYS A 83 17.08 -9.31 -6.37
C LYS A 83 16.65 -10.76 -6.17
N LEU A 84 15.47 -11.11 -6.69
CA LEU A 84 15.12 -12.53 -6.90
C LEU A 84 15.86 -13.17 -8.10
N SER A 85 16.84 -12.45 -8.65
CA SER A 85 17.73 -12.91 -9.71
C SER A 85 19.15 -13.13 -9.16
N ASP A 86 19.40 -14.39 -8.80
CA ASP A 86 20.73 -15.04 -8.84
C ASP A 86 21.84 -14.52 -7.92
N GLU A 87 21.85 -14.90 -6.62
CA GLU A 87 23.11 -14.86 -5.81
C GLU A 87 23.32 -16.05 -4.84
N ASN A 88 22.32 -16.84 -4.42
CA ASN A 88 22.52 -17.73 -3.25
C ASN A 88 22.88 -19.21 -3.49
N GLU A 89 23.50 -19.61 -4.62
CA GLU A 89 23.99 -21.01 -4.79
C GLU A 89 25.44 -21.16 -5.30
N ALA A 90 26.24 -20.08 -5.36
CA ALA A 90 27.65 -20.16 -5.80
C ALA A 90 28.70 -19.60 -4.82
N GLU A 91 28.35 -19.12 -3.63
CA GLU A 91 29.31 -18.47 -2.71
C GLU A 91 29.98 -19.39 -1.67
N MET A 92 29.90 -20.72 -1.82
CA MET A 92 30.58 -21.66 -0.89
C MET A 92 31.61 -22.58 -1.58
N ALA A 93 32.08 -22.22 -2.77
CA ALA A 93 33.24 -22.89 -3.37
C ALA A 93 34.00 -21.94 -4.30
N GLU A 94 35.14 -21.45 -3.81
CA GLU A 94 36.22 -20.81 -4.58
C GLU A 94 35.92 -19.40 -5.09
N LYS A 95 36.42 -18.37 -4.37
CA LYS A 95 37.33 -17.35 -4.94
C LYS A 95 37.98 -16.48 -3.85
N ALA A 96 39.14 -16.96 -3.41
CA ALA A 96 40.22 -16.08 -3.00
C ALA A 96 40.78 -15.39 -4.26
N ALA A 97 40.36 -14.15 -4.52
CA ALA A 97 41.11 -13.11 -5.23
C ALA A 97 40.20 -11.88 -5.34
N GLY A 98 40.63 -10.78 -4.72
CA GLY A 98 39.84 -9.57 -4.63
C GLY A 98 39.52 -8.91 -5.96
N ASP A 99 38.38 -8.24 -5.96
CA ASP A 99 38.19 -6.96 -6.63
C ASP A 99 37.19 -6.17 -5.76
N GLU A 100 37.55 -4.94 -5.43
CA GLU A 100 36.69 -3.97 -4.75
C GLU A 100 35.83 -3.31 -5.84
N GLU A 101 34.58 -3.75 -6.02
CA GLU A 101 33.58 -3.00 -6.81
C GLU A 101 32.23 -3.01 -6.09
N ASP A 102 31.87 -1.83 -5.57
CA ASP A 102 30.54 -1.33 -5.15
C ASP A 102 29.62 -2.25 -4.32
N ASP A 103 29.66 -2.01 -3.01
CA ASP A 103 28.68 -2.40 -1.99
C ASP A 103 27.38 -1.57 -2.13
N ASP A 104 26.77 -1.60 -3.32
CA ASP A 104 25.54 -0.88 -3.70
C ASP A 104 24.31 -1.84 -3.66
N ASP A 105 24.32 -2.78 -2.71
CA ASP A 105 23.20 -3.73 -2.51
C ASP A 105 22.04 -3.14 -1.69
N ASP A 106 22.17 -1.90 -1.19
CA ASP A 106 21.19 -1.19 -0.35
C ASP A 106 19.95 -0.67 -1.11
N GLY A 107 19.56 -1.26 -2.25
CA GLY A 107 18.50 -0.65 -3.04
C GLY A 107 17.84 -1.45 -4.15
N THR A 108 18.18 -2.73 -4.37
CA THR A 108 17.44 -3.47 -5.40
C THR A 108 16.10 -3.95 -4.87
N ILE A 109 15.02 -3.36 -5.36
CA ILE A 109 13.65 -3.77 -5.03
C ILE A 109 13.11 -4.65 -6.16
N THR A 110 12.58 -5.82 -5.81
CA THR A 110 11.82 -6.66 -6.75
C THR A 110 10.32 -6.43 -6.55
N GLU A 111 9.59 -6.12 -7.62
CA GLU A 111 8.14 -5.94 -7.58
C GLU A 111 7.40 -7.18 -8.06
N ILE A 112 6.42 -7.65 -7.29
CA ILE A 112 5.61 -8.82 -7.64
C ILE A 112 4.13 -8.46 -7.55
N ARG A 113 3.37 -8.85 -8.57
CA ARG A 113 1.91 -8.71 -8.64
C ARG A 113 1.29 -10.08 -8.79
N PHE A 114 0.43 -10.45 -7.85
CA PHE A 114 -0.39 -11.66 -7.90
C PHE A 114 -1.81 -11.29 -8.30
N VAL A 115 -2.22 -11.69 -9.49
CA VAL A 115 -3.53 -11.39 -10.08
C VAL A 115 -4.38 -12.67 -10.02
N PRO A 116 -5.25 -12.84 -9.01
CA PRO A 116 -6.12 -14.01 -8.92
C PRO A 116 -7.22 -13.95 -9.99
N GLY A 117 -7.61 -15.12 -10.51
CA GLY A 117 -8.78 -15.23 -11.39
C GLY A 117 -10.08 -14.84 -10.70
N ASP A 118 -10.18 -15.10 -9.39
CA ASP A 118 -11.27 -14.61 -8.54
C ASP A 118 -10.81 -13.43 -7.66
N LYS A 119 -11.32 -12.24 -7.95
CA LYS A 119 -11.03 -11.03 -7.18
C LYS A 119 -11.54 -11.06 -5.74
N ALA A 120 -12.53 -11.90 -5.43
CA ALA A 120 -13.01 -12.03 -4.04
C ALA A 120 -11.96 -12.68 -3.14
N ALA A 121 -10.99 -13.41 -3.71
CA ALA A 121 -9.91 -14.03 -2.97
C ALA A 121 -8.87 -13.04 -2.44
N LEU A 122 -8.76 -11.83 -3.02
CA LEU A 122 -7.73 -10.85 -2.65
C LEU A 122 -7.72 -10.52 -1.16
N GLU A 123 -8.89 -10.40 -0.55
CA GLU A 123 -9.03 -10.08 0.87
C GLU A 123 -8.51 -11.23 1.75
N SER A 124 -8.81 -12.47 1.37
CA SER A 124 -8.35 -13.68 2.06
C SER A 124 -6.85 -13.88 1.90
N MET A 125 -6.32 -13.65 0.70
CA MET A 125 -4.87 -13.69 0.42
C MET A 125 -4.12 -12.66 1.27
N PHE A 126 -4.61 -11.42 1.29
CA PHE A 126 -4.02 -10.32 2.06
C PHE A 126 -4.06 -10.60 3.56
N SER A 127 -5.22 -10.99 4.10
CA SER A 127 -5.38 -11.29 5.53
C SER A 127 -4.44 -12.41 5.98
N ALA A 128 -4.34 -13.49 5.20
CA ALA A 128 -3.42 -14.59 5.48
C ALA A 128 -1.95 -14.13 5.45
N MET A 129 -1.59 -13.23 4.54
CA MET A 129 -0.24 -12.67 4.46
C MET A 129 0.07 -11.76 5.65
N CYS A 130 -0.87 -10.93 6.09
CA CYS A 130 -0.72 -10.11 7.30
C CYS A 130 -0.49 -10.99 8.54
N GLU A 131 -1.30 -12.04 8.71
CA GLU A 131 -1.15 -12.98 9.83
C GLU A 131 0.22 -13.65 9.83
N CYS A 132 0.73 -14.04 8.65
CA CYS A 132 2.04 -14.64 8.56
C CYS A 132 3.16 -13.62 8.77
N GLN A 133 3.07 -12.40 8.25
CA GLN A 133 4.07 -11.34 8.46
C GLN A 133 4.24 -11.04 9.96
N ALA A 134 3.14 -11.04 10.72
CA ALA A 134 3.17 -10.84 12.17
C ALA A 134 3.93 -11.94 12.95
N LEU A 135 4.20 -13.10 12.34
CA LEU A 135 5.00 -14.18 12.94
C LEU A 135 6.51 -14.01 12.71
N HIS A 136 6.94 -13.03 11.90
CA HIS A 136 8.35 -12.79 11.56
C HIS A 136 8.71 -11.32 11.82
N PRO A 137 8.78 -10.88 13.09
CA PRO A 137 9.33 -9.56 13.42
C PRO A 137 10.84 -9.52 13.12
N ASP A 138 11.34 -8.33 12.79
CA ASP A 138 12.78 -8.14 12.53
C ASP A 138 13.58 -8.28 13.83
N PRO A 139 14.68 -9.07 13.84
CA PRO A 139 15.45 -9.31 15.04
C PRO A 139 16.17 -8.06 15.58
N GLU A 140 16.37 -7.04 14.75
CA GLU A 140 16.99 -5.77 15.14
C GLU A 140 15.97 -4.74 15.66
N ASP A 141 14.67 -5.04 15.60
CA ASP A 141 13.58 -4.17 16.08
C ASP A 141 13.19 -4.46 17.55
N ASP A 142 13.85 -5.42 18.21
CA ASP A 142 13.58 -5.84 19.60
C ASP A 142 14.11 -4.85 20.66
N ASP A 143 14.88 -3.83 20.28
CA ASP A 143 15.62 -2.97 21.21
C ASP A 143 15.06 -1.53 21.39
N SER A 144 13.98 -1.13 20.70
CA SER A 144 13.53 0.28 20.74
C SER A 144 12.38 0.59 21.71
N ASP A 145 11.70 -0.41 22.29
CA ASP A 145 10.45 -0.18 23.04
C ASP A 145 10.54 -0.43 24.56
N ASN A 146 11.76 -0.64 25.10
CA ASN A 146 11.96 -0.87 26.53
C ASN A 146 12.72 0.25 27.28
N ASP A 147 12.94 1.41 26.64
CA ASP A 147 13.54 2.60 27.27
C ASP A 147 12.51 3.66 27.70
N PHE A 148 11.23 3.28 27.78
CA PHE A 148 10.29 3.97 28.68
C PHE A 148 10.18 3.17 29.98
N GLU A 149 11.32 3.03 30.67
CA GLU A 149 11.34 2.91 32.12
C GLU A 149 10.68 4.18 32.66
N GLY A 150 9.35 4.14 32.74
CA GLY A 150 8.59 5.05 33.55
C GLY A 150 9.10 4.85 34.96
N GLU A 151 10.05 5.70 35.36
CA GLU A 151 10.51 5.90 36.72
C GLU A 151 9.25 5.85 37.60
N GLU A 152 9.02 4.71 38.23
CA GLU A 152 7.99 4.55 39.23
C GLU A 152 8.44 5.42 40.40
N TYR A 153 8.03 6.67 40.37
CA TYR A 153 8.18 7.59 41.48
C TYR A 153 7.52 6.92 42.67
N ASP A 154 8.36 6.40 43.56
CA ASP A 154 8.01 5.93 44.89
C ASP A 154 7.35 7.10 45.64
N VAL A 155 6.02 7.14 45.62
CA VAL A 155 5.22 8.10 46.40
C VAL A 155 5.19 7.59 47.85
N GLU A 156 6.35 7.52 48.47
CA GLU A 156 6.46 7.51 49.92
C GLU A 156 6.48 8.96 50.41
N GLU A 157 5.43 9.29 51.17
CA GLU A 157 5.35 10.42 52.11
C GLU A 157 5.15 11.83 51.52
N ALA A 158 3.99 12.05 50.89
CA ALA A 158 3.37 13.38 50.84
C ALA A 158 2.14 13.42 51.77
N ASP A 159 2.38 13.98 52.96
CA ASP A 159 1.44 14.47 53.96
C ASP A 159 0.10 15.00 53.36
N PRO A 160 -1.10 14.61 53.87
CA PRO A 160 -2.39 14.99 53.30
C PRO A 160 -2.82 16.44 53.63
N GLU A 161 -1.88 17.37 53.83
CA GLU A 161 -2.18 18.77 54.09
C GLU A 161 -1.85 19.66 52.89
N HIS A 162 -2.90 20.07 52.18
CA HIS A 162 -3.00 21.27 51.33
C HIS A 162 -2.48 21.19 49.89
N GLY A 163 -3.44 21.14 48.96
CA GLY A 163 -3.31 21.71 47.62
C GLY A 163 -3.43 20.70 46.50
N HIS A 164 -4.64 20.56 45.94
CA HIS A 164 -4.88 19.86 44.69
C HIS A 164 -3.97 20.44 43.58
N ALA A 165 -2.92 19.71 43.23
CA ALA A 165 -2.17 19.91 42.00
C ALA A 165 -2.83 19.03 40.93
N ASP A 166 -3.43 19.70 39.94
CA ASP A 166 -4.24 19.07 38.90
C ASP A 166 -3.42 18.14 38.02
N ILE A 167 -3.75 16.84 38.10
CA ILE A 167 -3.44 15.84 37.09
C ILE A 167 -4.18 16.28 35.81
N PRO A 168 -3.56 16.32 34.61
CA PRO A 168 -4.28 16.67 33.38
C PRO A 168 -5.32 15.60 33.08
N THR A 169 -6.54 15.81 33.56
CA THR A 169 -7.68 14.95 33.27
C THR A 169 -8.15 15.33 31.87
N PHE A 170 -8.12 14.38 30.94
CA PHE A 170 -8.69 14.59 29.62
C PHE A 170 -10.19 14.85 29.75
N TYR A 171 -10.61 16.10 29.52
CA TYR A 171 -12.02 16.47 29.54
C TYR A 171 -12.73 15.95 28.28
N THR A 172 -13.91 15.38 28.47
CA THR A 172 -14.83 15.14 27.35
C THR A 172 -15.32 16.48 26.78
N CYS A 173 -15.75 16.52 25.52
CA CYS A 173 -16.09 17.77 24.82
C CYS A 173 -17.15 18.62 25.54
N ASP A 174 -18.07 18.01 26.27
CA ASP A 174 -19.12 18.69 27.04
C ASP A 174 -18.60 19.23 28.39
N GLU A 175 -17.72 18.46 29.05
CA GLU A 175 -17.12 18.81 30.34
C GLU A 175 -16.04 19.90 30.21
N GLY A 176 -15.31 19.91 29.09
CA GLY A 176 -14.30 20.92 28.80
C GLY A 176 -14.89 22.31 28.57
N LEU A 177 -16.10 22.41 27.99
CA LEU A 177 -16.79 23.68 27.77
C LEU A 177 -17.28 24.32 29.08
N SER A 178 -17.68 23.48 30.04
CA SER A 178 -18.13 23.92 31.36
C SER A 178 -16.97 24.26 32.32
N ALA A 179 -15.76 23.75 32.05
CA ALA A 179 -14.54 24.09 32.78
C ALA A 179 -13.83 25.38 32.29
N LEU A 180 -14.26 25.97 31.16
CA LEU A 180 -13.68 27.21 30.67
C LEU A 180 -13.97 28.39 31.62
N THR A 181 -12.96 29.24 31.82
CA THR A 181 -13.16 30.52 32.52
C THR A 181 -14.11 31.42 31.74
N GLN A 182 -14.73 32.39 32.41
CA GLN A 182 -15.66 33.32 31.78
C GLN A 182 -15.03 34.10 30.60
N GLU A 183 -13.73 34.41 30.70
CA GLU A 183 -12.96 35.02 29.61
C GLU A 183 -12.72 34.03 28.45
N GLY A 184 -12.45 32.75 28.76
CA GLY A 184 -12.32 31.68 27.78
C GLY A 184 -13.63 31.45 27.01
N GLN A 185 -14.76 31.42 27.70
CA GLN A 185 -16.08 31.31 27.09
C GLN A 185 -16.40 32.50 26.17
N ALA A 186 -16.13 33.73 26.61
CA ALA A 186 -16.34 34.93 25.79
C ALA A 186 -15.43 34.95 24.53
N THR A 187 -14.20 34.46 24.66
CA THR A 187 -13.27 34.34 23.52
C THR A 187 -13.77 33.30 22.52
N LEU A 188 -14.29 32.18 23.00
CA LEU A 188 -14.85 31.11 22.17
C LEU A 188 -16.10 31.57 21.43
N GLU A 189 -17.04 32.26 22.10
CA GLU A 189 -18.22 32.86 21.46
C GLU A 189 -17.84 33.86 20.35
N ARG A 190 -16.79 34.65 20.55
CA ARG A 190 -16.28 35.57 19.53
C ARG A 190 -15.76 34.84 18.29
N LEU A 191 -15.04 33.74 18.49
CA LEU A 191 -14.48 32.91 17.42
C LEU A 191 -15.60 32.21 16.64
N GLU A 192 -16.60 31.67 17.33
CA GLU A 192 -17.80 31.08 16.71
C GLU A 192 -18.57 32.11 15.87
N GLY A 193 -18.72 33.35 16.40
CA GLY A 193 -19.34 34.45 15.67
C GLY A 193 -18.58 34.84 14.39
N MET A 194 -17.24 34.80 14.41
CA MET A 194 -16.42 35.06 13.22
C MET A 194 -16.56 33.93 12.18
N LEU A 195 -16.59 32.68 12.62
CA LEU A 195 -16.79 31.52 11.74
C LEU A 195 -18.17 31.53 11.09
N ALA A 196 -19.24 31.78 11.86
CA ALA A 196 -20.60 31.90 11.33
C ALA A 196 -20.74 33.02 10.27
N GLN A 197 -20.04 34.14 10.46
CA GLN A 197 -19.99 35.23 9.48
C GLN A 197 -19.20 34.86 8.22
N SER A 198 -18.13 34.08 8.35
CA SER A 198 -17.33 33.61 7.21
C SER A 198 -18.09 32.63 6.30
N VAL A 199 -18.91 31.75 6.87
CA VAL A 199 -19.77 30.83 6.10
C VAL A 199 -20.88 31.57 5.37
N ALA A 200 -21.43 32.64 5.96
CA ALA A 200 -22.39 33.52 5.28
C ALA A 200 -21.76 34.35 4.14
N GLN A 201 -20.43 34.50 4.13
CA GLN A 201 -19.66 35.24 3.12
C GLN A 201 -18.98 34.32 2.09
N GLN A 202 -19.55 33.15 1.79
CA GLN A 202 -19.02 32.18 0.81
C GLN A 202 -18.88 32.69 -0.65
N TYR A 203 -19.05 33.99 -0.92
CA TYR A 203 -18.75 34.59 -2.21
C TYR A 203 -18.13 35.98 -2.08
N HIS A 204 -16.93 36.12 -1.52
CA HIS A 204 -15.97 37.16 -1.91
C HIS A 204 -14.58 36.77 -1.43
N MET A 205 -13.99 35.76 -2.05
CA MET A 205 -12.53 35.57 -1.96
C MET A 205 -11.87 36.68 -2.78
N ALA A 206 -11.05 37.50 -2.12
CA ALA A 206 -10.29 38.57 -2.76
C ALA A 206 -9.39 37.99 -3.87
N GLY A 207 -9.68 38.33 -5.12
CA GLY A 207 -8.84 38.01 -6.27
C GLY A 207 -9.53 37.27 -7.42
N VAL A 208 -10.76 36.79 -7.26
CA VAL A 208 -11.50 36.14 -8.37
C VAL A 208 -12.46 37.15 -8.99
N ARG A 209 -12.15 37.62 -10.19
CA ARG A 209 -13.12 38.30 -11.06
C ARG A 209 -14.13 37.25 -11.53
N THR A 210 -15.36 37.30 -11.03
CA THR A 210 -16.47 36.53 -11.62
C THR A 210 -17.09 37.38 -12.72
N GLU A 211 -16.64 37.18 -13.95
CA GLU A 211 -17.35 37.67 -15.13
C GLU A 211 -18.50 36.69 -15.42
N GLU A 212 -19.73 37.20 -15.48
CA GLU A 212 -20.93 36.43 -15.80
C GLU A 212 -20.84 35.88 -17.24
N SER A 213 -20.57 34.58 -17.38
CA SER A 213 -20.85 33.88 -18.65
C SER A 213 -22.34 33.62 -18.77
N LYS A 214 -23.03 34.56 -19.41
CA LYS A 214 -24.36 34.39 -20.01
C LYS A 214 -24.29 33.24 -21.01
N ALA A 215 -24.88 32.10 -20.68
CA ALA A 215 -25.06 30.98 -21.60
C ALA A 215 -26.24 31.28 -22.54
N GLU A 216 -25.95 31.74 -23.76
CA GLU A 216 -26.86 31.64 -24.90
C GLU A 216 -26.37 30.47 -25.77
N PHE A 217 -27.06 29.33 -25.66
CA PHE A 217 -26.95 28.22 -26.61
C PHE A 217 -28.27 28.13 -27.37
N GLU A 218 -28.30 28.59 -28.62
CA GLU A 218 -29.23 28.13 -29.67
C GLU A 218 -28.85 28.77 -31.01
N ASP A 219 -28.29 27.99 -31.92
CA ASP A 219 -28.59 27.91 -33.37
C ASP A 219 -27.57 26.89 -33.96
N GLY A 220 -27.95 25.68 -34.35
CA GLY A 220 -28.61 25.45 -35.63
C GLY A 220 -27.56 25.13 -36.70
N MET A 221 -27.13 23.87 -36.83
CA MET A 221 -26.47 23.43 -38.07
C MET A 221 -26.91 22.03 -38.46
N GLU A 222 -27.56 22.00 -39.61
CA GLU A 222 -28.30 20.92 -40.22
C GLU A 222 -27.41 19.74 -40.64
N VAL A 223 -28.00 18.56 -40.60
CA VAL A 223 -27.45 17.31 -41.12
C VAL A 223 -27.38 17.33 -42.64
N ASP A 224 -26.21 17.07 -43.22
CA ASP A 224 -26.10 16.70 -44.63
C ASP A 224 -25.70 15.23 -44.75
N ALA A 225 -26.61 14.46 -45.34
CA ALA A 225 -26.50 13.03 -45.56
C ALA A 225 -26.07 12.79 -47.01
N ALA A 226 -24.78 12.68 -47.27
CA ALA A 226 -24.28 12.15 -48.54
C ALA A 226 -22.82 11.65 -48.42
N ALA A 227 -22.67 10.33 -48.51
CA ALA A 227 -21.64 9.60 -49.27
C ALA A 227 -21.19 8.35 -48.50
N MET A 228 -21.88 7.23 -48.77
CA MET A 228 -21.26 5.92 -48.70
C MET A 228 -20.15 5.87 -49.74
N GLU A 229 -18.90 5.64 -49.34
CA GLU A 229 -17.89 5.11 -50.25
C GLU A 229 -17.19 3.93 -49.56
N ALA A 230 -17.49 2.74 -50.08
CA ALA A 230 -16.87 1.49 -49.70
C ALA A 230 -15.44 1.48 -50.24
N GLY A 231 -14.45 1.62 -49.34
CA GLY A 231 -13.05 1.46 -49.67
C GLY A 231 -12.74 0.02 -50.07
N GLN A 232 -12.70 -0.22 -51.38
CA GLN A 232 -12.00 -1.35 -52.01
C GLN A 232 -10.51 -1.22 -51.71
N PHE A 233 -9.92 -2.22 -51.06
CA PHE A 233 -8.50 -2.50 -51.19
C PHE A 233 -8.35 -3.95 -51.60
N GLU A 234 -8.06 -4.10 -52.88
CA GLU A 234 -7.87 -5.31 -53.64
C GLU A 234 -6.47 -5.89 -53.36
N ASP A 235 -6.40 -7.22 -53.45
CA ASP A 235 -5.23 -8.10 -53.40
C ASP A 235 -3.86 -7.52 -53.79
N ALA A 236 -2.83 -7.91 -53.02
CA ALA A 236 -1.49 -8.11 -53.54
C ALA A 236 -0.79 -9.24 -52.76
N ASP A 237 -0.94 -10.46 -53.27
CA ASP A 237 -0.01 -11.57 -53.07
C ASP A 237 1.45 -11.12 -53.33
N VAL A 238 2.36 -11.50 -52.44
CA VAL A 238 3.76 -11.76 -52.81
C VAL A 238 4.12 -13.15 -52.30
N GLU A 239 4.32 -14.01 -53.29
CA GLU A 239 4.68 -15.42 -53.23
C GLU A 239 6.21 -15.61 -53.08
N HIS A 240 6.58 -16.69 -52.36
CA HIS A 240 7.84 -17.46 -52.29
C HIS A 240 9.18 -16.79 -51.95
#